data_AF-X0WA04-F1
#
_entry.id   AF-X0WA04-F1
#
_cell.length_a   1.000
_cell.length_b   1.000
_cell.length_c   1.000
_cell.angle_alpha   90.00
_cell.angle_beta   90.00
_cell.angle_gamma   90.00
#
_symmetry.space_group_name_H-M   'P 1'
#
loop_
_entity.id
_entity.type
_entity.pdbx_description
1 polymer ?
#
loop_
_entity_poly.entity_id
_entity_poly.type
_entity_poly.pdbx_seq_one_letter_code
_entity_poly.pdbx_strand_id
1 'polypeptide(L)' 'AVKRLQNRGGLSEEQARARIRSQLSSEERAKHADVIIDTNCDLAEVRAKMEGLWRRLQAQRKEGKQ' A
#
# COMPACT_ATOMS: atom_id res chain seq x y z
N ALA A 1 -9.94 0.72 -6.13
CA ALA A 1 -9.51 -0.70 -6.17
C ALA A 1 -10.27 -1.50 -7.23
N VAL A 2 -11.61 -1.55 -7.19
CA VAL A 2 -12.45 -2.27 -8.17
C VAL A 2 -12.08 -1.94 -9.62
N LYS A 3 -12.12 -0.66 -10.01
CA LYS A 3 -11.72 -0.21 -11.37
C LYS A 3 -10.34 -0.72 -11.80
N ARG A 4 -9.35 -0.72 -10.89
CA ARG A 4 -7.99 -1.22 -11.19
C ARG A 4 -7.97 -2.73 -11.46
N LEU A 5 -8.77 -3.50 -10.70
CA LEU A 5 -8.91 -4.95 -10.90
C LEU A 5 -9.62 -5.29 -12.21
N GLN A 6 -10.63 -4.50 -12.59
CA GLN A 6 -11.30 -4.64 -13.88
C GLN A 6 -10.34 -4.34 -15.02
N ASN A 7 -9.64 -3.19 -14.97
CA ASN A 7 -8.76 -2.74 -16.05
C ASN A 7 -7.52 -3.63 -16.25
N ARG A 8 -6.93 -4.16 -15.16
CA ARG A 8 -5.70 -4.98 -15.24
C ARG A 8 -5.99 -6.47 -15.40
N GLY A 9 -7.06 -6.96 -14.79
CA GLY A 9 -7.34 -8.39 -14.66
C GLY A 9 -8.55 -8.87 -15.45
N GLY A 10 -9.27 -7.99 -16.14
CA GLY A 10 -10.49 -8.34 -16.89
C GLY A 10 -11.64 -8.84 -16.02
N LEU A 11 -11.58 -8.63 -14.71
CA LEU A 11 -12.58 -9.12 -13.77
C LEU A 11 -13.90 -8.38 -13.96
N SER A 12 -15.03 -9.09 -13.79
CA SER A 12 -16.32 -8.43 -13.62
C SER A 12 -16.33 -7.63 -12.31
N GLU A 13 -17.26 -6.67 -12.19
CA GLU A 13 -17.39 -5.88 -10.97
C GLU A 13 -17.66 -6.78 -9.74
N GLU A 14 -18.54 -7.77 -9.90
CA GLU A 14 -18.88 -8.72 -8.85
C GLU A 14 -17.64 -9.53 -8.41
N GLN A 15 -16.87 -10.06 -9.37
CA GLN A 15 -15.64 -10.80 -9.08
C GLN A 15 -14.59 -9.92 -8.39
N ALA A 16 -14.42 -8.68 -8.85
CA ALA A 16 -13.50 -7.74 -8.23
C ALA A 16 -13.91 -7.41 -6.78
N ARG A 17 -15.20 -7.20 -6.52
CA ARG A 17 -15.73 -6.97 -5.17
C ARG A 17 -15.60 -8.20 -4.29
N ALA A 18 -15.89 -9.40 -4.80
CA ALA A 18 -15.72 -10.65 -4.07
C ALA A 18 -14.26 -10.84 -3.62
N ARG A 19 -13.30 -10.59 -4.52
CA ARG A 19 -11.86 -10.67 -4.23
C ARG A 19 -11.40 -9.61 -3.22
N ILE A 20 -12.01 -8.43 -3.19
CA ILE A 20 -11.71 -7.41 -2.17
C ILE A 20 -12.27 -7.84 -0.81
N ARG A 21 -13.50 -8.37 -0.78
CA ARG A 21 -14.14 -8.84 0.46
C ARG A 21 -13.46 -10.07 1.08
N SER A 22 -12.78 -10.90 0.28
CA SER A 22 -12.04 -12.06 0.78
C SER A 22 -10.70 -11.70 1.46
N GLN A 23 -10.30 -10.43 1.44
CA GLN A 23 -9.08 -9.94 2.09
C GLN A 23 -9.43 -9.27 3.42
N LEU A 24 -8.43 -9.10 4.31
CA LEU A 24 -8.61 -8.24 5.49
C LEU A 24 -9.05 -6.83 5.05
N SER A 25 -9.88 -6.17 5.85
CA SER A 25 -10.27 -4.78 5.58
C SER A 25 -9.04 -3.85 5.65
N SER A 26 -9.14 -2.68 5.03
CA SER A 26 -8.07 -1.67 5.13
C SER A 26 -7.83 -1.22 6.56
N GLU A 27 -8.89 -1.17 7.38
CA GLU A 27 -8.83 -0.81 8.80
C GLU A 27 -8.08 -1.86 9.60
N GLU A 28 -8.38 -3.15 9.41
CA GLU A 28 -7.64 -4.22 10.10
C GLU A 28 -6.17 -4.27 9.66
N ARG A 29 -5.89 -4.09 8.36
CA ARG A 29 -4.49 -3.98 7.91
C ARG A 29 -3.78 -2.78 8.54
N ALA A 30 -4.47 -1.65 8.72
CA ALA A 30 -3.90 -0.46 9.31
C ALA A 30 -3.52 -0.66 10.79
N LYS A 31 -4.29 -1.44 11.56
CA LYS A 31 -3.98 -1.75 12.97
C LYS A 31 -2.64 -2.47 13.15
N HIS A 32 -2.22 -3.23 12.15
CA HIS A 32 -0.99 -4.04 12.19
C HIS A 32 0.17 -3.44 11.39
N ALA A 33 -0.03 -2.30 10.71
CA ALA A 33 0.97 -1.73 9.83
C ALA A 33 1.87 -0.74 10.55
N ASP A 34 3.19 -0.87 10.40
CA ASP A 34 4.14 0.16 10.84
C ASP A 34 4.03 1.43 9.98
N VAL A 35 3.70 1.26 8.70
CA VAL A 35 3.61 2.33 7.72
C VAL A 35 2.48 2.05 6.73
N ILE A 36 1.70 3.08 6.42
CA ILE A 36 0.63 3.04 5.40
C ILE A 36 1.02 3.96 4.24
N ILE A 37 0.92 3.44 3.02
CA ILE A 37 1.27 4.18 1.80
C ILE A 37 0.01 4.32 0.94
N ASP A 38 -0.46 5.56 0.77
CA ASP A 38 -1.52 5.85 -0.19
C ASP A 38 -0.95 5.92 -1.62
N THR A 39 -1.59 5.18 -2.53
CA THR A 39 -1.25 5.08 -3.96
C THR A 39 -2.40 5.56 -4.85
N ASN A 40 -3.37 6.30 -4.27
CA ASN A 40 -4.40 7.02 -5.00
C ASN A 40 -3.98 8.46 -5.33
N CYS A 41 -2.68 8.68 -5.53
CA CYS A 41 -2.10 9.94 -5.95
C CYS A 41 -1.09 9.71 -7.09
N ASP A 42 -0.46 10.79 -7.55
CA ASP A 42 0.48 10.72 -8.64
C ASP A 42 1.75 9.94 -8.28
N LEU A 43 2.35 9.30 -9.29
CA LEU A 43 3.53 8.46 -9.11
C LEU A 43 4.71 9.24 -8.50
N ALA A 44 4.83 10.53 -8.82
CA ALA A 44 5.86 11.41 -8.27
C ALA A 44 5.71 11.57 -6.74
N GLU A 45 4.48 11.71 -6.24
CA GLU A 45 4.22 11.80 -4.80
C GLU A 45 4.53 10.50 -4.08
N VAL A 46 4.13 9.36 -4.66
CA VAL A 46 4.45 8.04 -4.10
C VAL A 46 5.97 7.87 -4.02
N ARG A 47 6.70 8.26 -5.06
CA ARG A 47 8.17 8.19 -5.10
C ARG A 47 8.80 9.05 -4.00
N ALA A 48 8.37 10.31 -3.84
CA ALA A 48 8.90 11.19 -2.81
C ALA A 48 8.65 10.63 -1.39
N LYS A 49 7.46 10.08 -1.13
CA LYS A 49 7.13 9.41 0.15
C LYS A 49 8.03 8.19 0.39
N MET A 50 8.27 7.38 -0.65
CA MET A 50 9.15 6.20 -0.56
C MET A 50 10.59 6.56 -0.25
N GLU A 51 11.14 7.57 -0.91
CA GLU A 51 12.51 8.02 -0.65
C GLU A 51 12.70 8.51 0.79
N GLY A 52 11.72 9.26 1.33
CA GLY A 52 11.74 9.71 2.72
C GLY A 52 11.71 8.53 3.72
N LEU A 53 10.78 7.59 3.51
CA LEU A 53 10.65 6.39 4.35
C LEU A 53 11.92 5.52 4.30
N TRP A 54 12.50 5.33 3.11
CA TRP A 54 13.72 4.56 2.95
C TRP A 54 14.90 5.17 3.70
N ARG A 55 15.09 6.49 3.62
CA ARG A 55 16.14 7.19 4.38
C ARG A 55 15.97 7.02 5.89
N ARG A 56 14.73 7.13 6.39
CA ARG A 56 14.40 6.92 7.82
C ARG A 56 14.75 5.50 8.28
N LEU A 57 14.32 4.48 7.53
CA LEU A 57 14.60 3.08 7.87
C LEU A 57 16.11 2.80 7.90
N GLN A 58 16.86 3.37 6.95
CA GLN A 58 18.31 3.22 6.89
C GLN A 58 19.03 3.92 8.05
N ALA A 59 18.53 5.06 8.53
CA ALA A 59 19.06 5.75 9.70
C ALA A 59 18.85 4.94 10.98
N GLN A 60 17.61 4.47 11.21
CA GLN A 60 17.26 3.61 12.36
C GLN A 60 18.10 2.32 12.40
N ARG A 61 18.40 1.73 11.24
CA ARG A 61 19.26 0.54 11.13
C ARG A 61 20.72 0.80 11.54
N LYS A 62 21.21 2.04 11.40
CA LYS A 62 22.57 2.42 11.82
C LYS A 62 22.65 2.66 13.32
N GLU A 63 21.60 3.22 13.92
CA GLU A 63 21.51 3.49 15.36
C GLU A 63 21.40 2.20 16.18
N GLY A 64 20.63 1.20 15.71
CA GLY A 64 20.52 -0.10 16.40
C GLY A 64 21.73 -1.04 16.26
N LYS A 65 22.82 -0.59 15.64
CA LYS A 65 24.08 -1.35 15.49
C LYS A 65 25.24 -0.75 16.30
N GLN A 66 24.99 0.28 17.10
CA GLN A 66 25.94 0.86 18.05
C GLN A 66 25.75 0.25 19.44
#